data_AF-A0ABD4QWM1-F1
#
_entry.id   AF-A0ABD4QWM1-F1
#
_cell.length_a   1.000
_cell.length_b   1.000
_cell.length_c   1.000
_cell.angle_alpha   90.00
_cell.angle_beta   90.00
_cell.angle_gamma   90.00
#
_symmetry.space_group_name_H-M   'P 1'
#
loop_
_entity.id
_entity.type
_entity.pdbx_description
1 polymer ?
#
loop_
_entity_poly.entity_id
_entity_poly.type
_entity_poly.pdbx_seq_one_letter_code
_entity_poly.pdbx_strand_id
1 'polypeptide(L)'
;MPQIANKLIYSYGALVSLIGLPFALYLSLEDLLNVYKLSSKTIELSYFFAISPILFWILSIVIVGTYSLFFKTRMKLSRPMRKAIGIYIPIIAVSLSLAMGIFLKPLMAEHLVTNGYALEKTISASAPWRSDIDVYTRNGQ
;
A
#
# COMPACT_ATOMS: atom_id res chain seq x y z
N MET A 1 13.98 -4.29 35.08
CA MET A 1 12.65 -3.87 34.58
C MET A 1 12.57 -3.38 33.11
N PRO A 2 13.62 -2.85 32.43
CA PRO A 2 13.44 -2.28 31.07
C PRO A 2 13.12 -3.30 29.96
N GLN A 3 13.51 -4.57 30.13
CA GLN A 3 13.26 -5.62 29.12
C GLN A 3 11.78 -6.00 28.95
N ILE A 4 10.96 -5.88 30.00
CA ILE A 4 9.53 -6.25 29.94
C ILE A 4 8.75 -5.12 29.25
N ALA A 5 9.03 -3.86 29.62
CA ALA A 5 8.44 -2.68 28.98
C ALA A 5 8.72 -2.66 27.47
N ASN A 6 9.96 -2.95 27.05
CA ASN A 6 10.31 -3.02 25.63
C ASN A 6 9.51 -4.10 24.89
N LYS A 7 9.37 -5.30 25.46
CA LYS A 7 8.57 -6.37 24.85
C LYS A 7 7.10 -6.00 24.71
N LEU A 8 6.52 -5.32 25.70
CA LEU A 8 5.13 -4.87 25.65
C LEU A 8 4.93 -3.81 24.57
N ILE A 9 5.84 -2.83 24.46
CA ILE A 9 5.79 -1.80 23.41
C ILE A 9 5.92 -2.44 22.02
N TYR A 10 6.85 -3.38 21.81
CA TYR A 10 6.99 -4.09 20.55
C TYR A 10 5.74 -4.91 20.20
N SER A 11 5.13 -5.57 21.18
CA SER A 11 3.92 -6.38 20.97
C SER A 11 2.71 -5.49 20.65
N TYR A 12 2.59 -4.35 21.34
CA TYR A 12 1.55 -3.36 21.06
C TYR A 12 1.70 -2.78 19.65
N GLY A 13 2.91 -2.36 19.27
CA GLY A 13 3.18 -1.87 17.92
C GLY A 13 2.87 -2.92 16.85
N ALA A 14 3.26 -4.17 17.07
CA ALA A 14 2.94 -5.28 16.16
C ALA A 14 1.43 -5.50 15.99
N LEU A 15 0.66 -5.45 17.08
CA LEU A 15 -0.81 -5.57 17.04
C LEU A 15 -1.46 -4.42 16.26
N VAL A 16 -1.04 -3.18 16.54
CA VAL A 16 -1.52 -1.99 15.81
C VAL A 16 -1.22 -2.13 14.32
N SER A 17 -0.02 -2.57 13.96
CA SER A 17 0.35 -2.81 12.56
C SER A 17 -0.43 -3.95 11.92
N LEU A 18 -0.65 -5.06 12.62
CA LEU A 18 -1.41 -6.22 12.09
C LEU A 18 -2.87 -5.88 11.83
N ILE A 19 -3.45 -4.96 12.60
CA ILE A 19 -4.82 -4.51 12.39
C ILE A 19 -4.85 -3.42 11.31
N GLY A 20 -4.00 -2.39 11.41
CA GLY A 20 -4.05 -1.22 10.55
C GLY A 20 -3.53 -1.43 9.11
N LEU A 21 -2.46 -2.21 8.93
CA LEU A 21 -1.83 -2.40 7.61
C LEU A 21 -2.76 -3.12 6.61
N PRO A 22 -3.53 -4.15 6.98
CA PRO A 22 -4.51 -4.73 6.07
C PRO A 22 -5.56 -3.74 5.57
N PHE A 23 -6.07 -2.83 6.42
CA PHE A 23 -6.99 -1.78 5.99
C PHE A 23 -6.32 -0.80 5.03
N ALA A 24 -5.08 -0.37 5.33
CA ALA A 24 -4.33 0.50 4.44
C ALA A 24 -4.06 -0.17 3.08
N LEU A 25 -3.76 -1.48 3.08
CA LEU A 25 -3.60 -2.27 1.87
C LEU A 25 -4.90 -2.37 1.08
N TYR A 26 -6.02 -2.68 1.74
CA TYR A 26 -7.33 -2.70 1.11
C TYR A 26 -7.62 -1.38 0.39
N LEU A 27 -7.50 -0.26 1.09
CA LEU A 27 -7.73 1.07 0.52
C LEU A 27 -6.78 1.37 -0.64
N SER A 28 -5.52 0.93 -0.57
CA SER A 28 -4.58 1.11 -1.69
C SER A 28 -4.93 0.27 -2.93
N LEU A 29 -5.56 -0.89 -2.76
CA LEU A 29 -5.93 -1.77 -3.87
C LEU A 29 -7.34 -1.50 -4.40
N GLU A 30 -8.18 -0.84 -3.61
CA GLU A 30 -9.55 -0.49 -3.98
C GLU A 30 -9.60 0.37 -5.25
N ASP A 31 -8.72 1.37 -5.36
CA ASP A 31 -8.58 2.20 -6.57
C ASP A 31 -8.33 1.35 -7.83
N LEU A 32 -7.42 0.38 -7.72
CA LEU A 32 -7.09 -0.54 -8.81
C LEU A 32 -8.31 -1.39 -9.19
N LEU A 33 -8.98 -1.97 -8.20
CA LEU A 33 -10.13 -2.83 -8.43
C LEU A 33 -11.29 -2.04 -9.05
N ASN A 34 -11.54 -0.81 -8.60
CA ASN A 34 -12.62 0.04 -9.10
C ASN A 34 -12.41 0.42 -10.56
N VAL A 35 -11.18 0.78 -10.95
CA VAL A 35 -10.84 1.10 -12.35
C VAL A 35 -11.00 -0.12 -13.25
N TYR A 36 -10.41 -1.27 -12.90
CA TYR A 36 -10.40 -2.42 -13.80
C TYR A 36 -11.73 -3.18 -13.86
N LYS A 37 -12.55 -3.12 -12.79
CA LYS A 37 -13.89 -3.74 -12.80
C LYS A 37 -14.96 -2.82 -13.37
N LEU A 38 -14.66 -1.54 -13.60
CA LEU A 38 -15.63 -0.51 -14.02
C LEU A 38 -16.89 -0.53 -13.15
N SER A 39 -16.70 -0.73 -11.84
CA SER A 39 -17.78 -1.14 -10.93
C SER A 39 -18.79 -0.03 -10.61
N SER A 40 -18.49 1.22 -10.99
CA SER A 40 -19.26 2.40 -10.60
C SER A 40 -19.42 3.37 -11.76
N LYS A 41 -20.51 4.16 -11.75
CA LYS A 41 -20.72 5.28 -12.68
C LYS A 41 -19.66 6.36 -12.52
N THR A 42 -19.17 6.54 -11.30
CA THR A 42 -18.11 7.48 -10.93
C THR A 42 -16.97 6.71 -10.29
N ILE A 43 -15.77 6.87 -10.83
CA ILE A 43 -14.56 6.19 -10.39
C ILE A 43 -13.55 7.24 -9.95
N GLU A 44 -13.08 7.10 -8.71
CA GLU A 44 -12.03 7.92 -8.14
C GLU A 44 -10.67 7.27 -8.41
N LEU A 45 -9.76 8.03 -8.99
CA LEU A 45 -8.40 7.61 -9.31
C LEU A 45 -7.40 8.45 -8.52
N SER A 46 -6.83 7.85 -7.48
CA SER A 46 -5.79 8.44 -6.64
C SER A 46 -4.42 7.83 -6.96
N TYR A 47 -3.32 8.44 -6.50
CA TYR A 47 -1.99 7.80 -6.49
C TYR A 47 -1.81 6.85 -5.30
N PHE A 48 -2.82 6.71 -4.43
CA PHE A 48 -2.71 5.95 -3.20
C PHE A 48 -2.32 4.49 -3.43
N PHE A 49 -2.74 3.88 -4.53
CA PHE A 49 -2.33 2.52 -4.91
C PHE A 49 -0.81 2.32 -5.02
N ALA A 50 -0.05 3.39 -5.31
CA ALA A 50 1.39 3.31 -5.49
C ALA A 50 2.12 2.91 -4.19
N ILE A 51 1.53 3.13 -3.01
CA ILE A 51 2.14 2.74 -1.73
C ILE A 51 2.01 1.24 -1.44
N SER A 52 1.19 0.51 -2.20
CA SER A 52 0.91 -0.92 -1.95
C SER A 52 2.15 -1.81 -1.83
N PRO A 53 3.23 -1.68 -2.65
CA PRO A 53 4.41 -2.53 -2.50
C PRO A 53 5.13 -2.33 -1.16
N ILE A 54 5.16 -1.08 -0.68
CA ILE A 54 5.76 -0.73 0.61
C ILE A 54 4.92 -1.33 1.74
N LEU A 55 3.60 -1.20 1.67
CA LEU A 55 2.70 -1.76 2.66
C LEU A 55 2.80 -3.30 2.72
N PHE A 56 2.91 -3.99 1.57
CA PHE A 56 3.14 -5.43 1.52
C PHE A 56 4.46 -5.84 2.19
N TRP A 57 5.53 -5.07 1.96
CA TRP A 57 6.81 -5.31 2.60
C TRP A 57 6.74 -5.12 4.12
N ILE A 58 6.17 -4.02 4.60
CA ILE A 58 6.00 -3.75 6.04
C ILE A 58 5.14 -4.84 6.68
N LEU A 59 4.01 -5.19 6.08
CA LEU A 59 3.13 -6.24 6.59
C LEU A 59 3.87 -7.58 6.69
N SER A 60 4.69 -7.93 5.70
CA SER A 60 5.50 -9.15 5.71
C SER A 60 6.49 -9.16 6.89
N ILE A 61 7.16 -8.04 7.16
CA ILE A 61 8.07 -7.91 8.32
C ILE A 61 7.28 -8.06 9.62
N VAL A 62 6.12 -7.43 9.73
CA VAL A 62 5.29 -7.46 10.94
C VAL A 62 4.80 -8.89 11.22
N ILE A 63 4.35 -9.62 10.19
CA ILE A 63 3.94 -11.03 10.33
C ILE A 63 5.12 -11.89 10.80
N VAL A 64 6.27 -11.79 10.14
CA VAL A 64 7.47 -12.57 10.50
C VAL A 64 7.97 -12.23 11.91
N GLY A 65 7.99 -10.94 12.26
CA GLY A 65 8.39 -10.46 13.58
C GLY A 65 7.45 -10.95 14.68
N THR A 66 6.15 -10.90 14.43
CA THR A 66 5.12 -11.39 15.35
C THR A 66 5.24 -12.90 15.56
N TYR A 67 5.45 -13.67 14.49
CA TYR A 67 5.70 -15.09 14.57
C TYR A 67 6.92 -15.40 15.46
N SER A 68 8.03 -14.68 15.27
CA SER A 68 9.23 -14.88 16.11
C SER A 68 9.00 -14.55 17.60
N LEU A 69 8.11 -13.61 17.93
CA LEU A 69 7.75 -13.27 19.31
C LEU A 69 6.97 -14.40 20.01
N PHE A 70 5.98 -15.00 19.33
CA PHE A 70 5.13 -16.05 19.92
C PHE A 70 5.85 -17.39 20.08
N PHE A 71 6.70 -17.77 19.13
CA PHE A 71 7.35 -19.09 19.16
C PHE A 71 8.67 -19.12 19.95
N LYS A 72 9.07 -18.03 20.62
CA LYS A 72 10.33 -17.87 21.40
C LYS A 72 11.63 -18.27 20.65
N THR A 73 11.55 -18.59 19.37
CA THR A 73 12.69 -18.84 18.50
C THR A 73 13.11 -17.54 17.85
N ARG A 74 14.32 -17.07 18.18
CA ARG A 74 15.01 -16.06 17.36
C ARG A 74 15.21 -16.66 15.98
N MET A 75 14.56 -16.09 14.96
CA MET A 75 14.86 -16.47 13.58
C MET A 75 16.33 -16.20 13.28
N LYS A 76 17.11 -17.27 13.12
CA LYS A 76 18.50 -17.19 12.67
C LYS A 76 18.51 -16.98 11.16
N LEU A 77 18.31 -15.74 10.74
CA LEU A 77 18.48 -15.36 9.34
C LEU A 77 19.96 -15.41 8.96
N SER A 78 20.28 -16.04 7.83
CA SER A 78 21.62 -15.99 7.23
C SER A 78 22.01 -14.55 6.87
N ARG A 79 23.31 -14.24 6.80
CA ARG A 79 23.81 -12.92 6.37
C ARG A 79 23.17 -12.44 5.05
N PRO A 80 23.06 -13.26 3.98
CA PRO A 80 22.41 -12.81 2.75
C PRO A 80 20.92 -12.50 2.96
N MET A 81 20.19 -13.30 3.73
CA MET A 81 18.76 -13.08 3.97
C MET A 81 18.48 -11.81 4.79
N ARG A 82 19.36 -11.48 5.74
CA ARG A 82 19.30 -10.19 6.46
C ARG A 82 19.51 -9.01 5.53
N LYS A 83 20.48 -9.08 4.60
CA LYS A 83 20.69 -8.03 3.59
C LYS A 83 19.49 -7.93 2.64
N ALA A 84 18.90 -9.05 2.24
CA ALA A 84 17.70 -9.06 1.41
C ALA A 84 16.54 -8.31 2.09
N ILE A 85 16.15 -8.74 3.29
CA ILE A 85 15.00 -8.17 4.00
C ILE A 85 15.24 -6.71 4.42
N GLY A 86 16.45 -6.39 4.88
CA GLY A 86 16.76 -5.08 5.45
C GLY A 86 17.19 -4.02 4.44
N ILE A 87 17.65 -4.41 3.25
CA ILE A 87 18.23 -3.47 2.27
C ILE A 87 17.58 -3.66 0.90
N TYR A 88 17.69 -4.85 0.30
CA TYR A 88 17.28 -5.03 -1.10
C TYR A 88 15.77 -4.96 -1.31
N ILE A 89 14.98 -5.67 -0.49
CA ILE A 89 13.51 -5.66 -0.60
C ILE A 89 12.93 -4.26 -0.40
N PRO A 90 13.31 -3.47 0.63
CA PRO A 90 12.81 -2.10 0.74
C PRO A 90 13.17 -1.22 -0.45
N ILE A 91 14.40 -1.32 -0.98
CA ILE A 91 14.80 -0.58 -2.19
C ILE A 91 13.90 -0.98 -3.36
N ILE A 92 13.71 -2.28 -3.59
CA ILE A 92 12.84 -2.80 -4.65
C ILE A 92 11.40 -2.32 -4.45
N ALA A 93 10.88 -2.34 -3.22
CA ALA A 93 9.52 -1.89 -2.91
C ALA A 93 9.33 -0.40 -3.20
N VAL A 94 10.31 0.44 -2.86
CA VAL A 94 10.30 1.88 -3.18
C VAL A 94 10.39 2.09 -4.70
N SER A 95 11.28 1.38 -5.39
CA SER A 95 11.39 1.46 -6.85
C SER A 95 10.11 1.03 -7.56
N LEU A 96 9.48 -0.06 -7.11
CA LEU A 96 8.18 -0.52 -7.61
C LEU A 96 7.08 0.50 -7.32
N SER A 97 7.06 1.07 -6.12
CA SER A 97 6.11 2.11 -5.74
C SER A 97 6.20 3.32 -6.66
N LEU A 98 7.41 3.80 -6.95
CA LEU A 98 7.65 4.88 -7.90
C LEU A 98 7.21 4.50 -9.32
N ALA A 99 7.58 3.30 -9.79
CA ALA A 99 7.19 2.82 -11.11
C ALA A 99 5.67 2.72 -11.25
N MET A 100 4.98 2.19 -10.24
CA MET A 100 3.52 2.14 -10.21
C MET A 100 2.92 3.55 -10.27
N GLY A 101 3.43 4.50 -9.50
CA GLY A 101 2.97 5.89 -9.57
C GLY A 101 3.13 6.49 -10.96
N ILE A 102 4.31 6.34 -11.57
CA ILE A 102 4.64 6.96 -12.86
C ILE A 102 3.87 6.31 -14.02
N PHE A 103 3.82 4.98 -14.08
CA PHE A 103 3.31 4.26 -15.24
C PHE A 103 1.85 3.83 -15.10
N LEU A 104 1.41 3.44 -13.90
CA LEU A 104 0.11 2.79 -13.75
C LEU A 104 -1.03 3.79 -13.74
N LYS A 105 -0.86 4.99 -13.15
CA LYS A 105 -1.93 6.00 -13.14
C LYS A 105 -2.31 6.46 -14.57
N PRO A 106 -1.35 6.80 -15.46
CA PRO A 106 -1.68 7.12 -16.85
C PRO A 106 -2.40 5.98 -17.58
N LEU A 107 -1.94 4.73 -17.39
CA LEU A 107 -2.59 3.55 -18.00
C LEU A 107 -4.01 3.35 -17.49
N MET A 108 -4.25 3.57 -16.20
CA MET A 108 -5.59 3.50 -15.59
C MET A 108 -6.51 4.60 -16.15
N ALA A 109 -6.00 5.83 -16.29
CA ALA A 109 -6.74 6.92 -16.92
C ALA A 109 -7.09 6.61 -18.39
N GLU A 110 -6.13 6.11 -19.18
CA GLU A 110 -6.36 5.71 -20.57
C GLU A 110 -7.39 4.57 -20.66
N HIS A 111 -7.32 3.59 -19.76
CA HIS A 111 -8.29 2.50 -19.68
C HIS A 111 -9.71 3.02 -19.40
N LEU A 112 -9.86 3.97 -18.46
CA LEU A 112 -11.15 4.60 -18.15
C LEU A 112 -11.71 5.35 -19.36
N VAL A 113 -10.89 6.16 -20.02
CA VAL A 113 -11.29 6.94 -21.21
C VAL A 113 -11.73 6.02 -22.35
N THR A 114 -10.95 4.97 -22.61
CA THR A 114 -11.28 3.96 -23.64
C THR A 114 -12.61 3.26 -23.36
N ASN A 115 -12.99 3.12 -22.09
CA ASN A 115 -14.27 2.51 -21.67
C ASN A 115 -15.41 3.54 -21.49
N GLY A 116 -15.24 4.75 -22.00
CA GLY A 116 -16.28 5.78 -22.06
C GLY A 116 -16.44 6.61 -20.78
N TYR A 117 -15.42 6.68 -19.93
CA TYR A 117 -15.39 7.63 -18.82
C TYR A 117 -14.68 8.93 -19.23
N ALA A 118 -15.14 10.06 -18.70
CA ALA A 118 -14.48 11.35 -18.85
C ALA A 118 -14.08 11.90 -17.48
N LEU A 119 -12.96 12.62 -17.44
CA LEU A 119 -12.53 13.35 -16.25
C LEU A 119 -13.52 14.48 -15.99
N GLU A 120 -14.22 14.43 -14.86
CA GLU A 120 -15.18 15.46 -14.44
C GLU A 120 -14.49 16.56 -13.64
N LYS A 121 -13.65 16.17 -12.68
CA LYS A 121 -12.92 17.09 -11.80
C LYS A 121 -11.71 16.42 -11.17
N THR A 122 -10.75 17.23 -10.75
CA THR A 122 -9.64 16.82 -9.88
C THR A 122 -9.83 17.49 -8.52
N ILE A 123 -9.93 16.68 -7.47
CA ILE A 123 -10.01 17.13 -6.08
C ILE A 123 -8.58 17.22 -5.56
N SER A 124 -8.11 18.44 -5.30
CA SER A 124 -6.80 18.66 -4.71
C SER A 124 -6.74 18.10 -3.29
N ALA A 125 -5.61 17.51 -2.95
CA ALA A 125 -5.35 16.97 -1.63
C ALA A 125 -5.46 18.07 -0.56
N SER A 126 -6.26 17.81 0.47
CA SER A 126 -6.41 18.71 1.62
C SER A 126 -5.15 18.77 2.51
N ALA A 127 -4.20 17.86 2.30
CA ALA A 127 -2.98 17.75 3.09
C ALA A 127 -1.81 17.15 2.29
N PRO A 128 -0.54 17.49 2.61
CA PRO A 128 0.63 17.05 1.84
C PRO A 128 0.84 15.54 1.76
N TRP A 129 0.28 14.78 2.69
CA TRP A 129 0.38 13.32 2.74
C TRP A 129 -0.78 12.60 2.02
N ARG A 130 -1.73 13.36 1.46
CA ARG A 130 -2.77 12.84 0.57
C ARG A 130 -2.38 13.16 -0.86
N SER A 131 -2.78 12.29 -1.78
CA SER A 131 -2.64 12.57 -3.21
C SER A 131 -3.95 13.13 -3.76
N ASP A 132 -3.83 13.93 -4.80
CA ASP A 132 -4.98 14.43 -5.55
C ASP A 132 -5.81 13.26 -6.10
N ILE A 133 -7.11 13.47 -6.19
CA ILE A 133 -8.08 12.47 -6.63
C ILE A 133 -8.70 12.95 -7.93
N ASP A 134 -8.52 12.18 -9.00
CA ASP A 134 -9.16 12.42 -10.28
C ASP A 134 -10.49 11.66 -10.33
N VAL A 135 -11.58 12.38 -10.56
CA VAL A 135 -12.93 11.82 -10.58
C VAL A 135 -13.39 11.65 -12.02
N TYR A 136 -13.56 10.39 -12.42
CA TYR A 136 -14.00 10.01 -13.76
C TYR A 136 -15.46 9.56 -13.74
N THR A 137 -16.28 10.10 -14.63
CA THR A 137 -17.71 9.76 -14.73
C THR A 137 -18.02 9.21 -16.13
N ARG A 138 -18.87 8.18 -16.21
CA ARG A 138 -19.24 7.54 -17.48
C ARG A 138 -20.06 8.49 -18.37
N ASN A 139 -19.61 8.70 -19.60
CA ASN A 139 -20.28 9.55 -20.59
C ASN A 139 -21.68 8.98 -20.93
N GLY A 140 -22.70 9.84 -20.84
CA GLY A 140 -24.05 9.52 -21.32
C GLY A 140 -25.11 9.20 -20.25
N GLN A 141 -24.84 9.47 -18.95
CA GLN A 141 -25.85 9.42 -17.89
C GLN A 141 -25.63 10.49 -16.84
#